data_AF-X1G8E8-F1
#
_entry.id   AF-X1G8E8-F1
#
_cell.length_a   1.000
_cell.length_b   1.000
_cell.length_c   1.000
_cell.angle_alpha   90.00
_cell.angle_beta   90.00
_cell.angle_gamma   90.00
#
_symmetry.space_group_name_H-M   'P 1'
#
loop_
_entity.id
_entity.type
_entity.pdbx_description
1 polymer ?
#
loop_
_entity_poly.entity_id
_entity_poly.type
_entity_poly.pdbx_seq_one_letter_code
_entity_poly.pdbx_strand_id
1 'polypeptide(L)'
;MKTIFKYPLRPDDYQIVIMPRGAQILTVQAQRERPCLWALVETDNEPEERHFRMAGTGHLFTSKDKLLRYIGTFQVKAGELVFHVFEIEGARNE
;
A
#
# COMPACT_ATOMS: atom_id res chain seq x y z
N MET A 1 11.08 9.89 16.29
CA MET A 1 12.12 10.31 15.31
C MET A 1 11.55 10.11 13.91
N LYS A 2 11.80 11.02 12.96
CA LYS A 2 11.36 10.85 11.56
C LYS A 2 12.31 9.96 10.79
N THR A 3 11.81 8.89 10.18
CA THR A 3 12.61 7.98 9.33
C THR A 3 11.76 7.42 8.19
N ILE A 4 12.40 7.06 7.06
CA ILE A 4 11.72 6.36 5.97
C ILE A 4 11.85 4.86 6.21
N PHE A 5 10.71 4.19 6.39
CA PHE A 5 10.65 2.72 6.48
C PHE A 5 10.17 2.11 5.17
N LYS A 6 10.60 0.86 4.94
CA LYS A 6 10.21 0.03 3.79
C LYS A 6 9.34 -1.12 4.26
N TYR A 7 8.21 -1.29 3.61
CA TYR A 7 7.21 -2.30 3.91
C TYR A 7 7.01 -3.19 2.68
N PRO A 8 7.55 -4.41 2.67
CA PRO A 8 7.30 -5.33 1.57
C PRO A 8 5.82 -5.71 1.51
N LEU A 9 5.24 -5.66 0.32
CA LEU A 9 3.86 -6.05 0.08
C LEU A 9 3.78 -7.52 -0.37
N ARG A 10 2.66 -8.16 -0.07
CA ARG A 10 2.28 -9.46 -0.62
C ARG A 10 1.57 -9.26 -1.96
N PRO A 11 1.67 -10.21 -2.90
CA PRO A 11 0.91 -10.20 -4.15
C PRO A 11 -0.55 -10.63 -3.91
N ASP A 12 -1.22 -9.97 -2.98
CA ASP A 12 -2.62 -10.21 -2.61
C ASP A 12 -3.47 -8.99 -2.98
N ASP A 13 -4.72 -9.23 -3.36
CA ASP A 13 -5.67 -8.17 -3.72
C ASP A 13 -5.89 -7.17 -2.57
N TYR A 14 -5.94 -7.65 -1.33
CA TYR A 14 -6.11 -6.85 -0.11
C TYR A 14 -5.08 -7.27 0.93
N GLN A 15 -4.50 -6.29 1.62
CA GLN A 15 -3.55 -6.57 2.68
C GLN A 15 -3.53 -5.49 3.75
N ILE A 16 -3.07 -5.88 4.93
CA ILE A 16 -2.87 -5.00 6.09
C ILE A 16 -1.37 -4.83 6.28
N VAL A 17 -0.92 -3.59 6.47
CA VAL A 17 0.44 -3.26 6.88
C VAL A 17 0.37 -2.52 8.20
N ILE A 18 1.05 -3.05 9.21
CA ILE A 18 1.21 -2.40 10.50
C ILE A 18 2.35 -1.38 10.38
N MET A 19 2.07 -0.12 10.67
CA MET A 19 3.07 0.95 10.64
C MET A 19 2.79 2.00 11.73
N PRO A 20 3.78 2.81 12.13
CA PRO A 20 3.56 3.85 13.13
C PRO A 20 2.44 4.81 12.73
N ARG A 21 1.61 5.18 13.70
CA ARG A 21 0.45 6.05 13.50
C ARG A 21 0.84 7.35 12.82
N GLY A 22 0.05 7.74 11.81
CA GLY A 22 0.28 8.98 11.07
C GLY A 22 1.41 8.88 10.04
N ALA A 23 1.85 7.67 9.69
CA ALA A 23 2.79 7.45 8.61
C ALA A 23 2.34 8.16 7.31
N GLN A 24 3.24 8.89 6.68
CA GLN A 24 3.00 9.46 5.36
C GLN A 24 3.50 8.48 4.30
N ILE A 25 2.57 7.83 3.60
CA ILE A 25 2.90 6.98 2.44
C ILE A 25 3.53 7.84 1.35
N LEU A 26 4.70 7.44 0.87
CA LEU A 26 5.46 8.17 -0.15
C LEU A 26 5.19 7.60 -1.54
N THR A 27 5.37 6.29 -1.69
CA THR A 27 5.22 5.59 -2.97
C THR A 27 5.20 4.09 -2.79
N VAL A 28 4.81 3.39 -3.86
CA VAL A 28 5.03 1.96 -4.06
C VAL A 28 5.91 1.75 -5.28
N GLN A 29 6.89 0.86 -5.18
CA GLN A 29 7.72 0.42 -6.32
C GLN A 29 8.09 -1.06 -6.19
N ALA A 30 8.49 -1.68 -7.30
CA ALA A 30 9.12 -2.98 -7.28
C ALA A 30 10.61 -2.84 -6.95
N GLN A 31 11.10 -3.62 -5.98
CA GLN A 31 12.53 -3.77 -5.72
C GLN A 31 12.88 -5.26 -5.85
N ARG A 32 13.68 -5.61 -6.85
CA ARG A 32 14.02 -7.01 -7.20
C ARG A 32 12.77 -7.87 -7.39
N GLU A 33 11.86 -7.42 -8.25
CA GLU A 33 10.57 -8.08 -8.55
C GLU A 33 9.58 -8.18 -7.38
N ARG A 34 9.88 -7.56 -6.23
CA ARG A 34 8.99 -7.57 -5.07
C ARG A 34 8.40 -6.18 -4.83
N PRO A 35 7.06 -6.05 -4.78
CA PRO A 35 6.44 -4.77 -4.44
C PRO A 35 6.79 -4.36 -3.00
N CYS A 36 7.18 -3.10 -2.84
CA CYS A 36 7.49 -2.49 -1.56
C CYS A 36 6.83 -1.12 -1.50
N LEU A 37 6.31 -0.79 -0.33
CA LEU A 37 5.80 0.53 0.02
C LEU A 37 6.83 1.25 0.89
N TRP A 38 7.03 2.55 0.66
CA TRP A 38 7.85 3.40 1.50
C TRP A 38 6.98 4.45 2.19
N ALA A 39 7.26 4.69 3.47
CA ALA A 39 6.55 5.70 4.25
C ALA A 39 7.53 6.48 5.13
N LEU A 40 7.29 7.79 5.25
CA LEU A 40 7.91 8.62 6.29
C LEU A 40 7.12 8.43 7.58
N VAL A 41 7.78 7.98 8.64
CA VAL A 41 7.15 7.60 9.90
C VAL A 41 7.77 8.35 11.07
N GLU A 42 6.96 8.61 12.09
CA GLU A 42 7.44 8.93 13.43
C GLU A 42 7.60 7.62 14.21
N THR A 43 8.83 7.17 14.42
CA THR A 43 9.14 5.85 14.98
C THR A 43 8.60 5.59 16.37
N ASP A 44 8.32 6.65 17.12
CA ASP A 44 7.94 6.59 18.52
C ASP A 44 6.40 6.58 18.68
N ASN A 45 5.66 6.70 17.58
CA ASN A 45 4.22 6.59 17.57
C ASN A 45 3.77 5.13 17.68
N GLU A 46 2.68 4.90 18.41
CA GLU A 46 2.00 3.61 18.46
C GLU A 46 1.69 3.07 17.06
N PRO A 47 1.77 1.74 16.84
CA PRO A 47 1.42 1.14 15.57
C PRO A 47 -0.08 1.28 15.26
N GLU A 48 -0.42 1.34 13.98
CA GLU A 48 -1.78 1.22 13.48
C GLU A 48 -1.84 0.29 12.26
N GLU A 49 -2.99 -0.34 12.06
CA GLU A 49 -3.28 -1.11 10.87
C GLU A 49 -3.69 -0.17 9.73
N ARG A 50 -3.06 -0.34 8.57
CA ARG A 50 -3.48 0.32 7.33
C ARG A 50 -3.77 -0.70 6.26
N HIS A 51 -4.88 -0.50 5.58
CA HIS A 51 -5.42 -1.43 4.60
C HIS A 51 -5.11 -0.96 3.19
N PHE A 52 -4.64 -1.88 2.36
CA PHE A 52 -4.23 -1.61 0.98
C PHE A 52 -4.91 -2.55 0.01
N ARG A 53 -5.34 -2.01 -1.13
CA ARG A 53 -5.85 -2.73 -2.29
C ARG A 53 -4.76 -2.73 -3.38
N MET A 54 -4.39 -3.89 -3.90
CA MET A 54 -3.49 -4.05 -5.06
C MET A 54 -4.23 -4.65 -6.24
N ALA A 55 -4.44 -3.88 -7.29
CA ALA A 55 -5.17 -4.32 -8.48
C ALA A 55 -4.26 -4.39 -9.71
N GLY A 56 -4.33 -5.47 -10.48
CA GLY A 56 -3.71 -5.56 -11.80
C GLY A 56 -4.51 -4.82 -12.87
N THR A 57 -3.91 -4.55 -14.02
CA THR A 57 -4.64 -4.00 -15.18
C THR A 57 -5.79 -4.93 -15.58
N GLY A 58 -7.01 -4.38 -15.65
CA GLY A 58 -8.23 -5.13 -15.98
C GLY A 58 -8.93 -5.78 -14.78
N HIS A 59 -8.39 -5.70 -13.56
CA HIS A 59 -9.10 -6.15 -12.35
C HIS A 59 -10.34 -5.26 -12.11
N LEU A 60 -11.47 -5.91 -11.79
CA LEU A 60 -12.71 -5.20 -11.48
C LEU A 60 -12.64 -4.55 -10.10
N PHE A 61 -13.23 -3.35 -10.01
CA PHE A 61 -13.53 -2.68 -8.75
C PHE A 61 -15.01 -2.86 -8.45
N THR A 62 -15.32 -3.19 -7.21
CA THR A 62 -16.68 -3.45 -6.75
C THR A 62 -17.16 -2.33 -5.84
N SER A 63 -18.44 -2.38 -5.44
CA SER A 63 -19.00 -1.47 -4.45
C SER A 63 -18.35 -1.58 -3.06
N LYS A 64 -17.49 -2.58 -2.82
CA LYS A 64 -16.68 -2.72 -1.59
C LYS A 64 -15.41 -1.86 -1.64
N ASP A 65 -14.96 -1.46 -2.83
CA ASP A 65 -13.77 -0.64 -3.05
C ASP A 65 -14.08 0.85 -2.91
N LYS A 66 -14.71 1.23 -1.80
CA LYS A 66 -15.03 2.62 -1.48
C LYS A 66 -13.86 3.28 -0.76
N LEU A 67 -13.73 4.61 -0.94
CA LEU A 67 -12.75 5.45 -0.24
C LEU A 67 -11.29 5.05 -0.51
N LEU A 68 -10.97 4.80 -1.77
CA LEU A 68 -9.60 4.47 -2.18
C LEU A 68 -8.76 5.73 -2.42
N ARG A 69 -7.62 5.80 -1.74
CA ARG A 69 -6.57 6.78 -2.03
C ARG A 69 -5.46 6.13 -2.83
N TYR A 70 -5.25 6.60 -4.06
CA TYR A 70 -4.18 6.07 -4.92
C TYR A 70 -2.79 6.38 -4.35
N ILE A 71 -1.91 5.37 -4.38
CA ILE A 71 -0.52 5.47 -3.89
C ILE A 71 0.46 5.46 -5.05
N GLY A 72 0.26 4.58 -6.02
CA GLY A 72 1.21 4.44 -7.12
C GLY A 72 0.99 3.20 -7.96
N THR A 73 1.73 3.16 -9.06
CA THR A 73 1.79 2.05 -10.00
C THR A 73 3.19 1.47 -9.94
N PHE A 74 3.29 0.15 -9.93
CA PHE A 74 4.56 -0.53 -10.12
C PHE A 74 4.42 -1.60 -11.20
N GLN A 75 5.55 -1.95 -11.78
CA GLN A 75 5.64 -2.97 -12.82
C GLN A 75 6.63 -4.04 -12.38
N VAL A 76 6.34 -5.28 -12.74
CA VAL A 76 7.24 -6.43 -12.58
C VAL A 76 7.32 -7.17 -13.91
N LYS A 77 8.21 -8.17 -14.00
CA LYS A 77 8.44 -8.96 -15.22
C LYS A 77 8.71 -8.07 -16.43
N ALA A 78 9.67 -7.14 -16.27
CA ALA A 78 10.06 -6.19 -17.32
C ALA A 78 8.89 -5.39 -17.93
N GLY A 79 7.82 -5.15 -17.17
CA GLY A 79 6.66 -4.39 -17.62
C GLY A 79 5.48 -5.25 -18.11
N GLU A 80 5.64 -6.57 -18.20
CA GLU A 80 4.56 -7.47 -18.60
C GLU A 80 3.39 -7.45 -17.61
N LEU A 81 3.67 -7.26 -16.32
CA LEU A 81 2.66 -7.18 -15.28
C LEU A 81 2.68 -5.80 -14.62
N VAL A 82 1.56 -5.10 -14.69
CA VAL A 82 1.35 -3.76 -14.13
C VAL A 82 0.30 -3.83 -13.03
N PHE A 83 0.64 -3.25 -11.88
CA PHE A 83 -0.23 -3.22 -10.70
C PHE A 83 -0.33 -1.82 -10.13
N HIS A 84 -1.49 -1.53 -9.55
CA HIS A 84 -1.84 -0.26 -8.92
C HIS A 84 -2.16 -0.52 -7.46
N VAL A 85 -1.60 0.29 -6.56
CA VAL A 85 -1.87 0.18 -5.12
C VAL A 85 -2.64 1.41 -4.64
N PHE A 86 -3.67 1.13 -3.86
CA PHE A 86 -4.51 2.11 -3.19
C PHE A 86 -4.50 1.83 -1.68
N GLU A 87 -4.57 2.88 -0.89
CA GLU A 87 -4.95 2.77 0.50
C GLU A 87 -6.47 2.84 0.62
N ILE A 88 -7.04 2.05 1.52
CA ILE A 88 -8.47 2.07 1.83
C ILE A 88 -8.67 3.00 3.05
N GLU A 89 -9.25 4.17 2.82
CA GLU A 89 -9.60 5.11 3.88
C GLU A 89 -10.91 4.69 4.56
N GLY A 90 -11.02 4.84 5.87
CA GLY A 90 -12.29 4.66 6.57
C GLY A 90 -12.61 3.23 7.01
N ALA A 91 -11.63 2.32 7.13
CA ALA A 91 -11.75 1.14 7.98
C ALA A 91 -11.74 1.56 9.47
N ARG A 92 -12.69 2.41 9.88
CA ARG A 92 -13.07 2.59 11.27
C ARG A 92 -14.11 1.52 11.54
N ASN A 93 -13.83 0.66 12.50
CA ASN A 93 -14.79 -0.28 13.04
C ASN A 93 -16.07 0.47 13.40
N GLU A 94 -17.19 0.06 12.80
CA GLU A 94 -18.51 0.25 13.43
C GLU A 94 -18.56 -0.54 14.75
#